data_AF-B2ZXB5-F1
#
_entry.id   AF-B2ZXB5-F1
#
_cell.length_a   1.000
_cell.length_b   1.000
_cell.length_c   1.000
_cell.angle_alpha   90.00
_cell.angle_beta   90.00
_cell.angle_gamma   90.00
#
_symmetry.space_group_name_H-M   'P 1'
#
loop_
_entity.id
_entity.type
_entity.pdbx_description
1 polymer ?
#
loop_
_entity_poly.entity_id
_entity_poly.type
_entity_poly.pdbx_seq_one_letter_code
_entity_poly.pdbx_strand_id
1 'polypeptide(L)'
;TWQATAAAVLDVNAVPILVDVEPDTWLIDPVEVERAITPRTRAIIPVHLYGCIVDMDAILRIAGKHKLAVVEDCAHQHGSVWNGKPVGSIGDIGCFSFQLS
;
A
#
# COMPACT_ATOMS: atom_id res chain seq x y z
N THR A 1 -3.04 9.21 -1.03
CA THR A 1 -4.11 8.20 -0.84
C THR A 1 -5.48 8.82 -1.13
N TRP A 2 -6.55 8.04 -1.09
CA TRP A 2 -7.96 8.49 -1.15
C TRP A 2 -8.75 7.91 0.02
N GLN A 3 -9.91 8.50 0.36
CA GLN A 3 -10.72 8.07 1.51
C GLN A 3 -11.12 6.59 1.43
N ALA A 4 -11.39 6.07 0.22
CA ALA A 4 -11.86 4.71 0.00
C ALA A 4 -10.87 3.65 0.52
N THR A 5 -9.56 3.91 0.44
CA THR A 5 -8.52 3.00 0.91
C THR A 5 -8.66 2.73 2.42
N ALA A 6 -8.94 3.77 3.22
CA ALA A 6 -9.16 3.63 4.65
C ALA A 6 -10.58 3.11 4.97
N ALA A 7 -11.58 3.51 4.18
CA ALA A 7 -12.96 3.04 4.33
C ALA A 7 -13.07 1.52 4.18
N ALA A 8 -12.38 0.94 3.21
CA ALA A 8 -12.35 -0.51 3.00
C ALA A 8 -11.88 -1.29 4.23
N VAL A 9 -10.97 -0.71 5.04
CA VAL A 9 -10.52 -1.29 6.31
C VAL A 9 -11.63 -1.23 7.36
N LEU A 10 -12.36 -0.11 7.42
CA LEU A 10 -13.48 0.07 8.35
C LEU A 10 -14.67 -0.85 8.00
N ASP A 11 -14.95 -1.05 6.71
CA ASP A 11 -16.07 -1.89 6.23
C ASP A 11 -15.93 -3.36 6.66
N VAL A 12 -14.70 -3.83 6.92
CA VAL A 12 -14.42 -5.16 7.46
C VAL A 12 -14.24 -5.17 8.98
N ASN A 13 -14.64 -4.09 9.67
CA ASN A 13 -14.51 -3.87 11.12
C ASN A 13 -13.06 -3.90 11.63
N ALA A 14 -12.09 -3.58 10.79
CA ALA A 14 -10.70 -3.38 11.20
C ALA A 14 -10.43 -1.90 11.53
N VAL A 15 -9.25 -1.62 12.10
CA VAL A 15 -8.84 -0.25 12.47
C VAL A 15 -7.72 0.21 11.53
N PRO A 16 -7.92 1.25 10.72
CA PRO A 16 -6.84 1.82 9.93
C PRO A 16 -5.81 2.50 10.85
N ILE A 17 -4.55 2.14 10.68
CA ILE A 17 -3.42 2.82 11.31
C ILE A 17 -2.78 3.69 10.22
N LEU A 18 -2.98 5.00 10.31
CA LEU A 18 -2.40 5.94 9.35
C LEU A 18 -0.92 6.11 9.64
N VAL A 19 -0.13 6.15 8.57
CA VAL A 19 1.33 6.26 8.56
C VAL A 19 1.69 7.45 7.71
N ASP A 20 2.77 8.14 8.08
CA ASP A 20 3.25 9.31 7.33
C ASP A 20 3.81 8.91 5.94
N VAL A 21 4.01 9.91 5.11
CA VAL A 21 4.52 9.77 3.76
C VAL A 21 5.91 10.37 3.62
N GLU A 22 6.67 9.88 2.64
CA GLU A 22 7.91 10.54 2.23
C GLU A 22 7.59 11.90 1.59
N PRO A 23 8.34 12.98 1.92
CA PRO A 23 7.99 14.34 1.52
C PRO A 23 8.15 14.62 0.02
N ASP A 24 8.96 13.82 -0.67
CA ASP A 24 9.30 13.96 -2.09
C ASP A 24 8.41 13.13 -3.01
N THR A 25 8.00 11.94 -2.58
CA THR A 25 7.15 11.03 -3.38
C THR A 25 5.68 11.07 -2.98
N TRP A 26 5.38 11.50 -1.74
CA TRP A 26 4.06 11.41 -1.09
C TRP A 26 3.53 9.97 -0.99
N LEU A 27 4.42 9.00 -1.09
CA LEU A 27 4.16 7.59 -0.88
C LEU A 27 4.42 7.24 0.59
N ILE A 28 3.82 6.15 1.05
CA ILE A 28 3.96 5.72 2.44
C ILE A 28 5.43 5.46 2.81
N ASP A 29 5.92 6.02 3.91
CA ASP A 29 7.31 5.84 4.35
C ASP A 29 7.49 4.44 4.97
N PRO A 30 8.34 3.56 4.41
CA PRO A 30 8.56 2.22 4.96
C PRO A 30 9.08 2.21 6.40
N VAL A 31 9.84 3.21 6.82
CA VAL A 31 10.35 3.34 8.20
C VAL A 31 9.20 3.60 9.16
N GLU A 32 8.30 4.51 8.81
CA GLU A 32 7.12 4.82 9.62
C GLU A 32 6.11 3.65 9.60
N VAL A 33 6.03 2.88 8.50
CA VAL A 33 5.24 1.64 8.46
C VAL A 33 5.74 0.67 9.52
N GLU A 34 7.05 0.38 9.55
CA GLU A 34 7.61 -0.58 10.48
C GLU A 34 7.41 -0.14 11.95
N ARG A 35 7.49 1.17 12.23
CA ARG A 35 7.23 1.75 13.55
C ARG A 35 5.77 1.62 13.99
N ALA A 36 4.83 1.69 13.06
CA ALA A 36 3.40 1.64 13.35
C ALA A 36 2.86 0.21 13.58
N ILE A 37 3.67 -0.83 13.32
CA ILE A 37 3.25 -2.22 13.48
C ILE A 37 2.99 -2.55 14.95
N THR A 38 1.88 -3.25 15.18
CA THR A 38 1.47 -3.78 16.49
C THR A 38 1.16 -5.27 16.40
N PRO A 39 0.97 -5.99 17.52
CA PRO A 39 0.51 -7.38 17.50
C PRO A 39 -0.84 -7.60 16.80
N ARG A 40 -1.64 -6.54 16.64
CA ARG A 40 -2.94 -6.57 15.95
C ARG A 40 -2.85 -6.27 14.45
N THR A 41 -1.69 -5.83 13.94
CA THR A 41 -1.52 -5.56 12.52
C THR A 41 -1.66 -6.85 11.72
N ARG A 42 -2.35 -6.77 10.57
CA ARG A 42 -2.63 -7.92 9.69
C ARG A 42 -2.27 -7.67 8.24
N ALA A 43 -2.32 -6.43 7.79
CA ALA A 43 -1.99 -6.07 6.42
C ALA A 43 -1.35 -4.67 6.33
N ILE A 44 -0.64 -4.44 5.24
CA ILE A 44 -0.15 -3.14 4.79
C ILE A 44 -0.86 -2.82 3.47
N ILE A 45 -1.34 -1.59 3.30
CA ILE A 45 -2.00 -1.15 2.07
C ILE A 45 -1.15 -0.04 1.44
N PRO A 46 -0.10 -0.37 0.65
CA PRO A 46 0.64 0.63 -0.11
C PRO A 46 -0.24 1.21 -1.22
N VAL A 47 -0.23 2.54 -1.36
CA VAL A 47 -0.99 3.25 -2.40
C VAL A 47 -0.02 3.84 -3.41
N HIS A 48 -0.12 3.40 -4.66
CA HIS A 48 0.66 3.95 -5.77
C HIS A 48 0.01 5.22 -6.29
N LEU A 49 0.67 6.35 -6.11
CA LEU A 49 0.07 7.67 -6.28
C LEU A 49 0.81 8.51 -7.32
N TYR A 50 0.07 9.29 -8.12
CA TYR A 50 0.58 10.35 -9.01
C TYR A 50 1.76 9.96 -9.93
N GLY A 51 1.67 8.81 -10.60
CA GLY A 51 2.77 8.30 -11.43
C GLY A 51 3.96 7.71 -10.67
N CYS A 52 3.96 7.73 -9.33
CA CYS A 52 4.96 7.08 -8.49
C CYS A 52 4.51 5.70 -8.00
N ILE A 53 5.46 4.81 -7.82
CA ILE A 53 5.26 3.46 -7.29
C ILE A 53 5.97 3.38 -5.94
N VAL A 54 5.31 2.78 -4.95
CA VAL A 54 5.86 2.60 -3.59
C VAL A 54 7.08 1.69 -3.69
N ASP A 55 8.07 1.87 -2.82
CA ASP A 55 9.18 0.91 -2.70
C ASP A 55 8.65 -0.45 -2.23
N MET A 56 8.27 -1.29 -3.19
CA MET A 56 7.68 -2.58 -2.91
C MET A 56 8.69 -3.57 -2.35
N ASP A 57 9.99 -3.41 -2.60
CA ASP A 57 11.01 -4.28 -2.02
C ASP A 57 11.10 -4.03 -0.51
N ALA A 58 11.03 -2.76 -0.08
CA ALA A 58 10.97 -2.40 1.34
C ALA A 58 9.68 -2.89 2.00
N ILE A 59 8.51 -2.66 1.38
CA ILE A 59 7.22 -3.09 1.92
C ILE A 59 7.16 -4.61 2.06
N LEU A 60 7.55 -5.37 1.03
CA LEU A 60 7.55 -6.84 1.08
C LEU A 60 8.51 -7.39 2.13
N ARG A 61 9.67 -6.74 2.34
CA ARG A 61 10.61 -7.12 3.40
C ARG A 61 9.99 -6.94 4.78
N ILE A 62 9.34 -5.81 5.04
CA ILE A 62 8.65 -5.53 6.31
C ILE A 62 7.49 -6.52 6.50
N ALA A 63 6.66 -6.70 5.47
CA ALA A 63 5.53 -7.62 5.49
C ALA A 63 5.98 -9.06 5.79
N GLY A 64 7.02 -9.54 5.13
CA GLY A 64 7.59 -10.87 5.35
C GLY A 64 8.13 -11.06 6.77
N LYS A 65 8.85 -10.07 7.30
CA LYS A 65 9.36 -10.08 8.69
C LYS A 65 8.23 -10.19 9.72
N HIS A 66 7.12 -9.50 9.49
CA HIS A 66 6.00 -9.43 10.43
C HIS A 66 4.82 -10.35 10.09
N LYS A 67 4.93 -11.15 9.02
CA LYS A 67 3.88 -12.04 8.50
C LYS A 67 2.57 -11.30 8.22
N LEU A 68 2.68 -10.17 7.53
CA LEU A 68 1.55 -9.31 7.15
C LEU A 68 1.20 -9.54 5.68
N ALA A 69 -0.08 -9.43 5.34
CA ALA A 69 -0.51 -9.37 3.94
C ALA A 69 -0.20 -7.99 3.34
N VAL A 70 -0.05 -7.93 2.01
CA VAL A 70 0.12 -6.69 1.26
C VAL A 70 -1.01 -6.55 0.24
N VAL A 71 -1.80 -5.49 0.36
CA VAL A 71 -2.89 -5.16 -0.57
C VAL A 71 -2.50 -3.89 -1.31
N GLU A 72 -2.11 -4.03 -2.58
CA GLU A 72 -1.73 -2.90 -3.42
C GLU A 72 -2.97 -2.10 -3.83
N ASP A 73 -3.00 -0.81 -3.52
CA ASP A 73 -3.93 0.14 -4.12
C ASP A 73 -3.26 0.77 -5.34
N CYS A 74 -3.67 0.30 -6.51
CA CYS A 74 -3.15 0.66 -7.81
C CYS A 74 -4.13 1.58 -8.57
N ALA A 75 -5.07 2.25 -7.86
CA ALA A 75 -6.14 3.02 -8.50
C ALA A 75 -5.65 4.04 -9.53
N HIS A 76 -4.47 4.64 -9.34
CA HIS A 76 -3.90 5.61 -10.28
C HIS A 76 -2.91 5.00 -11.28
N GLN A 77 -2.56 3.71 -11.15
CA GLN A 77 -1.30 3.16 -11.66
C GLN A 77 -1.46 1.96 -12.59
N HIS A 78 -2.26 2.14 -13.63
CA HIS A 78 -2.49 1.13 -14.67
C HIS A 78 -1.26 0.99 -15.58
N GLY A 79 -0.82 -0.25 -15.80
CA GLY A 79 0.28 -0.56 -16.73
C GLY A 79 1.68 -0.22 -16.22
N SER A 80 1.82 0.29 -15.01
CA SER A 80 3.11 0.57 -14.39
C SER A 80 3.82 -0.70 -13.92
N VAL A 81 5.14 -0.63 -13.82
CA VAL A 81 6.01 -1.78 -13.57
C VAL A 81 7.06 -1.40 -12.52
N TRP A 82 7.24 -2.27 -11.52
CA TRP A 82 8.30 -2.19 -10.52
C TRP A 82 9.23 -3.40 -10.67
N ASN A 83 10.52 -3.17 -10.91
CA ASN A 83 11.52 -4.24 -11.06
C ASN A 83 11.08 -5.37 -12.01
N GLY A 84 10.48 -5.00 -13.15
CA GLY A 84 9.99 -5.95 -14.17
C GLY A 84 8.66 -6.64 -13.82
N LYS A 85 8.04 -6.35 -12.67
CA LYS A 85 6.72 -6.87 -12.29
C LYS A 85 5.63 -5.80 -12.44
N PRO A 86 4.49 -6.13 -13.06
CA PRO A 86 3.35 -5.22 -13.10
C PRO A 86 2.86 -4.88 -11.68
N VAL A 87 2.61 -3.60 -11.43
CA VAL A 87 1.95 -3.15 -10.20
C VAL A 87 0.58 -3.84 -10.06
N GLY A 88 0.20 -4.19 -8.83
CA GLY A 88 -1.00 -4.98 -8.53
C GLY A 88 -0.82 -6.50 -8.63
N SER A 89 0.38 -6.97 -8.99
CA SER A 89 0.77 -8.39 -9.00
C SER A 89 1.96 -8.69 -8.10
N ILE A 90 2.35 -7.75 -7.26
CA ILE A 90 3.58 -7.77 -6.46
C ILE A 90 3.29 -8.20 -5.02
N GLY A 91 2.22 -7.65 -4.42
CA GLY A 91 1.65 -8.06 -3.15
C GLY A 91 0.70 -9.25 -3.28
N ASP A 92 -0.08 -9.50 -2.24
CA ASP A 92 -1.04 -10.62 -2.21
C ASP A 92 -2.31 -10.33 -3.01
N ILE A 93 -2.73 -9.06 -3.05
CA ILE A 93 -3.92 -8.58 -3.75
C ILE A 93 -3.61 -7.22 -4.39
N GLY A 94 -4.07 -6.99 -5.63
CA GLY A 94 -4.04 -5.70 -6.29
C GLY A 94 -5.43 -5.16 -6.59
N CYS A 95 -5.64 -3.86 -6.36
CA CYS A 95 -6.91 -3.17 -6.56
C CYS A 95 -6.74 -2.03 -7.57
N PHE A 96 -7.68 -1.90 -8.51
CA PHE A 96 -7.64 -0.88 -9.58
C PHE A 96 -8.94 -0.08 -9.64
N SER A 97 -8.86 1.12 -10.19
CA SER A 97 -10.01 1.98 -10.43
C SER A 97 -10.10 2.37 -11.89
N PHE A 98 -11.24 2.11 -12.53
CA PHE A 98 -11.51 2.53 -13.91
C PHE A 98 -12.34 3.82 -13.98
N GLN A 99 -12.37 4.59 -12.89
CA GLN A 99 -13.07 5.87 -12.87
C GLN A 99 -12.46 6.82 -13.91
N LEU A 100 -13.32 7.39 -14.76
CA LEU A 100 -12.95 8.57 -15.56
C LEU A 100 -12.87 9.77 -14.62
N SER A 101 -11.76 10.51 -14.74
CA SER A 101 -11.41 11.71 -13.96
C SER A 101 -12.60 12.61 -13.64
#